data_AF-A0A146L8J5-F1
#
_entry.id   AF-A0A146L8J5-F1
#
_cell.length_a   1.000
_cell.length_b   1.000
_cell.length_c   1.000
_cell.angle_alpha   90.00
_cell.angle_beta   90.00
_cell.angle_gamma   90.00
#
_symmetry.space_group_name_H-M   'P 1'
#
loop_
_entity.id
_entity.type
_entity.pdbx_description
1 polymer ?
#
loop_
_entity_poly.entity_id
_entity_poly.type
_entity_poly.pdbx_seq_one_letter_code
_entity_poly.pdbx_strand_id
1 'polypeptide(L)'
;MMNEVALRMDVEDGTNSTVHELVQAIVGEEQLRIPRVAGTIFTLWMTSGLLELQLKPHHKPLSIRAKWPILLKKYAHATESRQRRDEPILSFQRNVFFPLTQEERIKDERVLELLYAEAKYNILEGRYPCEVSQYIMLGSIQARIELGPYNPQFHTLHFFREQHGRFLPAHMRNGGWNSWLRLSGKDAPEVRLLEHYRRLPDRKLHKKYLEFCWTLPFYGSAFFQGQIEQPVRGLTSLITHQDIPVLVGINAQGVYVINNVLCTLLVGLRYEELSWDFAKPSQEDNPDCLPCLFLQFRVVENGTHVSKILQIFSKQAVMMDALITGFVEDLKQKLASTGVDNSTQIFENNGDTNECMLTLGPSSRKDSAHNNLINKLRKLTLATFDEEGRCIGQMGSWSFSY
;
A
#
# COMPACT_ATOMS: atom_id res chain seq x y z
N MET A 1 -17.88 3.38 7.27
CA MET A 1 -17.38 3.00 5.93
C MET A 1 -16.41 4.07 5.46
N MET A 2 -15.61 3.82 4.42
CA MET A 2 -14.62 4.80 3.93
C MET A 2 -15.24 6.03 3.26
N ASN A 3 -16.55 6.01 2.98
CA ASN A 3 -17.33 7.16 2.50
C ASN A 3 -17.98 7.97 3.66
N GLU A 4 -17.46 7.86 4.88
CA GLU A 4 -17.95 8.56 6.09
C GLU A 4 -19.36 8.16 6.54
N VAL A 5 -19.99 7.16 5.92
CA VAL A 5 -21.26 6.60 6.38
C VAL A 5 -21.02 5.74 7.63
N ALA A 6 -21.71 6.10 8.71
CA ALA A 6 -21.79 5.29 9.93
C ALA A 6 -23.10 4.50 9.93
N LEU A 7 -22.99 3.18 10.02
CA LEU A 7 -24.15 2.30 10.18
C LEU A 7 -24.29 1.95 11.66
N ARG A 8 -25.45 2.22 12.24
CA ARG A 8 -25.84 1.70 13.55
C ARG A 8 -26.56 0.38 13.34
N MET A 9 -26.07 -0.68 13.97
CA MET A 9 -26.64 -2.02 13.87
C MET A 9 -26.98 -2.51 15.28
N ASP A 10 -28.16 -3.08 15.43
CA ASP A 10 -28.50 -3.87 16.61
C ASP A 10 -28.07 -5.30 16.33
N VAL A 11 -27.14 -5.81 17.15
CA VAL A 11 -26.51 -7.12 16.91
C VAL A 11 -26.98 -8.09 17.98
N GLU A 12 -27.76 -9.10 17.57
CA GLU A 12 -28.48 -10.01 18.48
C GLU A 12 -27.56 -10.71 19.50
N ASP A 13 -26.42 -11.24 19.04
CA ASP A 13 -25.43 -11.93 19.88
C ASP A 13 -24.38 -10.99 20.49
N GLY A 14 -24.55 -9.67 20.37
CA GLY A 14 -23.74 -8.64 21.00
C GLY A 14 -22.23 -8.88 20.86
N THR A 15 -21.57 -9.18 21.99
CA THR A 15 -20.11 -9.41 22.09
C THR A 15 -19.62 -10.68 21.40
N ASN A 16 -20.49 -11.64 21.12
CA ASN A 16 -20.14 -12.92 20.50
C ASN A 16 -20.22 -12.90 18.98
N SER A 17 -20.82 -11.86 18.41
CA SER A 17 -21.03 -11.74 16.98
C SER A 17 -19.71 -11.75 16.21
N THR A 18 -19.68 -12.60 15.20
CA THR A 18 -18.54 -12.81 14.33
C THR A 18 -18.49 -11.78 13.21
N VAL A 19 -17.32 -11.62 12.60
CA VAL A 19 -17.17 -10.81 11.39
C VAL A 19 -18.10 -11.30 10.28
N HIS A 20 -18.26 -12.62 10.12
CA HIS A 20 -19.15 -13.17 9.12
C HIS A 20 -20.60 -12.69 9.30
N GLU A 21 -21.16 -12.84 10.50
CA GLU A 21 -22.53 -12.41 10.82
C GLU A 21 -22.72 -10.92 10.61
N LEU A 22 -21.76 -10.10 11.06
CA LEU A 22 -21.81 -8.65 10.87
C LEU A 22 -21.74 -8.26 9.39
N VAL A 23 -20.91 -8.92 8.58
CA VAL A 23 -20.86 -8.70 7.13
C VAL A 23 -22.19 -9.07 6.49
N GLN A 24 -22.80 -10.21 6.86
CA GLN A 24 -24.11 -10.60 6.34
C GLN A 24 -25.20 -9.59 6.70
N ALA A 25 -25.18 -9.07 7.93
CA ALA A 25 -26.11 -8.04 8.36
C ALA A 25 -25.89 -6.70 7.61
N ILE A 26 -24.64 -6.28 7.35
CA ILE A 26 -24.34 -5.09 6.55
C ILE A 26 -24.88 -5.22 5.12
N VAL A 27 -24.64 -6.35 4.45
CA VAL A 27 -25.11 -6.53 3.06
C VAL A 27 -26.59 -6.89 2.96
N GLY A 28 -27.22 -7.22 4.10
CA GLY A 28 -28.66 -7.40 4.23
C GLY A 28 -29.42 -6.11 4.50
N GLU A 29 -28.73 -5.02 4.86
CA GLU A 29 -29.35 -3.73 5.19
C GLU A 29 -29.91 -3.04 3.94
N GLU A 30 -31.23 -2.97 3.83
CA GLU A 30 -31.94 -2.45 2.67
C GLU A 30 -31.61 -0.98 2.38
N GLN A 31 -31.36 -0.19 3.43
CA GLN A 31 -31.04 1.23 3.29
C GLN A 31 -29.73 1.47 2.55
N LEU A 32 -28.78 0.53 2.65
CA LEU A 32 -27.49 0.63 1.97
C LEU A 32 -27.59 0.30 0.49
N ARG A 33 -28.58 -0.49 0.08
CA ARG A 33 -28.78 -0.94 -1.32
C ARG A 33 -27.54 -1.58 -1.93
N ILE A 34 -26.72 -2.24 -1.10
CA ILE A 34 -25.53 -2.96 -1.53
C ILE A 34 -25.95 -4.40 -1.89
N PRO A 35 -25.51 -4.97 -3.01
CA PRO A 35 -25.86 -6.34 -3.35
C PRO A 35 -25.18 -7.34 -2.41
N ARG A 36 -25.84 -8.47 -2.10
CA ARG A 36 -25.31 -9.51 -1.19
C ARG A 36 -23.92 -10.02 -1.57
N VAL A 37 -23.59 -10.06 -2.87
CA VAL A 37 -22.26 -10.45 -3.38
C VAL A 37 -21.13 -9.56 -2.84
N ALA A 38 -21.44 -8.34 -2.39
CA ALA A 38 -20.47 -7.45 -1.75
C ALA A 38 -19.82 -8.06 -0.50
N GLY A 39 -20.47 -9.04 0.16
CA GLY A 39 -19.87 -9.77 1.28
C GLY A 39 -18.66 -10.64 0.91
N THR A 40 -18.40 -10.82 -0.40
CA THR A 40 -17.18 -11.47 -0.93
C THR A 40 -16.10 -10.45 -1.31
N ILE A 41 -16.49 -9.22 -1.62
CA ILE A 41 -15.64 -8.12 -2.10
C ILE A 41 -15.06 -7.34 -0.91
N PHE A 42 -15.86 -7.17 0.13
CA PHE A 42 -15.54 -6.40 1.33
C PHE A 42 -15.57 -7.29 2.57
N THR A 43 -14.85 -6.86 3.59
CA THR A 43 -14.85 -7.46 4.92
C THR A 43 -14.67 -6.38 5.99
N LEU A 44 -14.64 -6.77 7.25
CA LEU A 44 -14.41 -5.87 8.36
C LEU A 44 -12.92 -5.74 8.69
N TRP A 45 -12.52 -4.49 8.87
CA TRP A 45 -11.21 -4.10 9.33
C TRP A 45 -11.35 -3.35 10.65
N MET A 46 -10.43 -3.60 11.58
CA MET A 46 -10.26 -2.78 12.79
C MET A 46 -9.08 -1.85 12.58
N THR A 47 -9.34 -0.55 12.56
CA THR A 47 -8.37 0.46 12.12
C THR A 47 -8.30 1.65 13.05
N SER A 48 -7.10 2.19 13.20
CA SER A 48 -6.84 3.50 13.83
C SER A 48 -5.71 4.21 13.09
N GLY A 49 -5.28 5.37 13.58
CA GLY A 49 -4.10 6.05 13.03
C GLY A 49 -2.77 5.32 13.28
N LEU A 50 -2.76 4.25 14.09
CA LEU A 50 -1.56 3.54 14.51
C LEU A 50 -1.47 2.09 13.99
N LEU A 51 -2.60 1.45 13.69
CA LEU A 51 -2.66 0.04 13.31
C LEU A 51 -3.91 -0.25 12.48
N GLU A 52 -3.77 -1.10 11.46
CA GLU A 52 -4.87 -1.55 10.59
C GLU A 52 -4.86 -3.08 10.51
N LEU A 53 -5.98 -3.72 10.85
CA LEU A 53 -6.11 -5.17 10.88
C LEU A 53 -7.33 -5.63 10.09
N GLN A 54 -7.13 -6.36 8.99
CA GLN A 54 -8.21 -7.11 8.38
C GLN A 54 -8.64 -8.27 9.30
N LEU A 55 -9.92 -8.36 9.62
CA LEU A 55 -10.43 -9.40 10.49
C LEU A 55 -10.84 -10.64 9.69
N LYS A 56 -10.62 -11.83 10.27
CA LYS A 56 -11.05 -13.11 9.69
C LYS A 56 -12.54 -13.35 9.98
N PRO A 57 -13.25 -14.14 9.15
CA PRO A 57 -14.70 -14.35 9.30
C PRO A 57 -15.14 -14.84 10.70
N HIS A 58 -14.32 -15.66 11.37
CA HIS A 58 -14.61 -16.22 12.70
C HIS A 58 -14.18 -15.31 13.86
N HIS A 59 -13.50 -14.20 13.59
CA HIS A 59 -13.11 -13.26 14.63
C HIS A 59 -14.33 -12.55 15.22
N LYS A 60 -14.27 -12.22 16.51
CA LYS A 60 -15.27 -11.42 17.23
C LYS A 60 -14.75 -9.99 17.40
N PRO A 61 -15.27 -8.97 16.69
CA PRO A 61 -14.69 -7.63 16.70
C PRO A 61 -14.61 -7.00 18.09
N LEU A 62 -15.63 -7.15 18.94
CA LEU A 62 -15.61 -6.60 20.30
C LEU A 62 -14.52 -7.22 21.18
N SER A 63 -14.23 -8.52 21.02
CA SER A 63 -13.11 -9.17 21.70
C SER A 63 -11.75 -8.64 21.23
N ILE A 64 -11.62 -8.27 19.95
CA ILE A 64 -10.40 -7.68 19.40
C ILE A 64 -10.23 -6.24 19.88
N ARG A 65 -11.31 -5.45 19.91
CA ARG A 65 -11.31 -4.09 20.48
C ARG A 65 -10.86 -4.11 21.94
N ALA A 66 -11.35 -5.04 22.75
CA ALA A 66 -10.90 -5.16 24.15
C ALA A 66 -9.39 -5.42 24.28
N LYS A 67 -8.77 -6.04 23.27
CA LYS A 67 -7.32 -6.31 23.20
C LYS A 67 -6.53 -5.21 22.48
N TRP A 68 -7.18 -4.13 22.02
CA TRP A 68 -6.53 -3.09 21.23
C TRP A 68 -5.28 -2.48 21.90
N PRO A 69 -5.29 -2.13 23.21
CA PRO A 69 -4.09 -1.59 23.87
C PRO A 69 -2.90 -2.57 23.83
N ILE A 70 -3.17 -3.88 23.94
CA ILE A 70 -2.14 -4.93 23.87
C ILE A 70 -1.59 -5.03 22.43
N LEU A 71 -2.47 -4.95 21.44
CA LEU A 71 -2.09 -4.97 20.03
C LEU A 71 -1.24 -3.75 19.66
N LEU A 72 -1.61 -2.54 20.13
CA LEU A 72 -0.82 -1.33 19.91
C LEU A 72 0.56 -1.44 20.56
N LYS A 73 0.65 -1.91 21.81
CA LYS A 73 1.94 -2.11 22.48
C LYS A 73 2.87 -3.02 21.66
N LYS A 74 2.30 -4.06 21.05
CA LYS A 74 3.04 -5.05 20.27
C LYS A 74 3.40 -4.57 18.86
N TYR A 75 2.51 -3.85 18.18
CA TYR A 75 2.58 -3.64 16.73
C TYR A 75 2.67 -2.16 16.29
N ALA A 76 2.41 -1.19 17.17
CA ALA A 76 2.41 0.22 16.78
C ALA A 76 3.79 0.88 16.94
N HIS A 77 4.14 1.72 15.96
CA HIS A 77 5.31 2.60 15.99
C HIS A 77 4.92 3.98 16.55
N ALA A 78 4.57 4.03 17.84
CA ALA A 78 4.14 5.25 18.49
C ALA A 78 4.55 5.30 19.97
N THR A 79 4.62 6.50 20.54
CA THR A 79 4.86 6.69 21.98
C THR A 79 3.71 6.11 22.80
N GLU A 80 3.99 5.65 24.02
CA GLU A 80 2.97 5.13 24.93
C GLU A 80 1.79 6.10 25.12
N SER A 81 2.10 7.40 25.21
CA SER A 81 1.10 8.46 25.34
C SER A 81 0.13 8.50 24.16
N ARG A 82 0.60 8.31 22.92
CA ARG A 82 -0.28 8.20 21.75
C ARG A 82 -1.06 6.89 21.75
N GLN A 83 -0.41 5.78 22.09
CA GLN A 83 -1.07 4.46 22.14
C GLN A 83 -2.23 4.43 23.16
N ARG A 84 -2.06 5.04 24.34
CA ARG A 84 -3.10 5.08 25.39
C ARG A 84 -4.35 5.86 25.01
N ARG A 85 -4.26 6.80 24.06
CA ARG A 85 -5.38 7.62 23.59
C ARG A 85 -5.98 7.11 22.27
N ASP A 86 -5.39 6.08 21.68
CA ASP A 86 -5.79 5.57 20.39
C ASP A 86 -6.97 4.61 20.55
N GLU A 87 -8.01 4.84 19.77
CA GLU A 87 -9.24 4.05 19.77
C GLU A 87 -9.57 3.67 18.33
N PRO A 88 -9.76 2.39 18.02
CA PRO A 88 -10.01 1.97 16.66
C PRO A 88 -11.47 2.15 16.28
N ILE A 89 -11.72 2.12 14.99
CA ILE A 89 -13.04 1.98 14.40
C ILE A 89 -13.16 0.61 13.73
N LEU A 90 -14.40 0.14 13.59
CA LEU A 90 -14.72 -1.01 12.76
C LEU A 90 -15.19 -0.48 11.41
N SER A 91 -14.48 -0.84 10.35
CA SER A 91 -14.71 -0.31 9.00
C SER A 91 -14.95 -1.44 8.01
N PHE A 92 -15.98 -1.28 7.17
CA PHE A 92 -16.23 -2.14 6.02
C PHE A 92 -15.37 -1.65 4.85
N GLN A 93 -14.38 -2.45 4.47
CA GLN A 93 -13.36 -2.12 3.48
C GLN A 93 -13.10 -3.30 2.55
N ARG A 94 -12.38 -3.07 1.45
CA ARG A 94 -12.01 -4.10 0.47
C ARG A 94 -11.32 -5.27 1.19
N ASN A 95 -11.71 -6.48 0.83
CA ASN A 95 -10.98 -7.67 1.25
C ASN A 95 -9.67 -7.73 0.47
N VAL A 96 -8.53 -7.71 1.16
CA VAL A 96 -7.18 -7.73 0.55
C VAL A 96 -7.00 -8.93 -0.40
N PHE A 97 -7.69 -10.05 -0.14
CA PHE A 97 -7.67 -11.27 -0.95
C PHE A 97 -8.65 -11.26 -2.13
N PHE A 98 -9.50 -10.23 -2.28
CA PHE A 98 -10.42 -10.17 -3.41
C PHE A 98 -9.65 -9.97 -4.72
N PRO A 99 -9.84 -10.81 -5.75
CA PRO A 99 -9.04 -10.71 -6.98
C PRO A 99 -9.37 -9.46 -7.81
N LEU A 100 -8.35 -8.69 -8.17
CA LEU A 100 -8.49 -7.51 -9.03
C LEU A 100 -9.22 -7.81 -10.35
N THR A 101 -8.93 -8.97 -10.97
CA THR A 101 -9.56 -9.40 -12.23
C THR A 101 -11.08 -9.60 -12.12
N GLN A 102 -11.58 -9.90 -10.91
CA GLN A 102 -13.03 -9.97 -10.65
C GLN A 102 -13.59 -8.57 -10.39
N GLU A 103 -12.82 -7.73 -9.69
CA GLU A 103 -13.19 -6.35 -9.37
C GLU A 103 -13.39 -5.49 -10.63
N GLU A 104 -12.52 -5.61 -11.62
CA GLU A 104 -12.59 -4.85 -12.89
C GLU A 104 -13.91 -5.07 -13.66
N ARG A 105 -14.55 -6.22 -13.42
CA ARG A 105 -15.81 -6.64 -14.06
C ARG A 105 -17.04 -6.07 -13.37
N ILE A 106 -16.88 -5.48 -12.18
CA ILE A 106 -17.97 -4.90 -11.40
C ILE A 106 -18.58 -3.71 -12.17
N LYS A 107 -19.91 -3.67 -12.17
CA LYS A 107 -20.74 -2.60 -12.76
C LYS A 107 -21.74 -2.03 -11.78
N ASP A 108 -21.89 -2.63 -10.61
CA ASP A 108 -22.81 -2.15 -9.58
C ASP A 108 -22.29 -0.83 -9.00
N GLU A 109 -23.09 0.22 -9.09
CA GLU A 109 -22.67 1.58 -8.73
C GLU A 109 -22.40 1.73 -7.23
N ARG A 110 -23.11 0.98 -6.35
CA ARG A 110 -22.88 1.05 -4.89
C ARG A 110 -21.57 0.39 -4.50
N VAL A 111 -21.26 -0.75 -5.11
CA VAL A 111 -19.97 -1.40 -4.92
C VAL A 111 -18.83 -0.52 -5.44
N LEU A 112 -18.99 0.09 -6.62
CA LEU A 112 -18.00 1.00 -7.19
C LEU A 112 -17.81 2.27 -6.34
N GLU A 113 -18.87 2.81 -5.74
CA GLU A 113 -18.81 3.94 -4.81
C GLU A 113 -17.97 3.61 -3.57
N LEU A 114 -18.16 2.42 -2.97
CA LEU A 114 -17.41 1.98 -1.80
C LEU A 114 -15.92 1.75 -2.12
N LEU A 115 -15.62 1.05 -3.22
CA LEU A 115 -14.25 0.87 -3.71
C LEU A 115 -13.59 2.22 -4.02
N TYR A 116 -14.33 3.14 -4.65
CA TYR A 116 -13.84 4.49 -4.92
C TYR A 116 -13.53 5.25 -3.64
N ALA A 117 -14.37 5.18 -2.62
CA ALA A 117 -14.14 5.89 -1.36
C ALA A 117 -12.82 5.46 -0.70
N GLU A 118 -12.54 4.15 -0.71
CA GLU A 118 -11.26 3.62 -0.23
C GLU A 118 -10.08 4.02 -1.13
N ALA A 119 -10.24 3.99 -2.47
CA ALA A 119 -9.21 4.44 -3.39
C ALA A 119 -8.90 5.94 -3.25
N LYS A 120 -9.92 6.79 -3.05
CA LYS A 120 -9.81 8.22 -2.77
C LYS A 120 -8.99 8.44 -1.50
N TYR A 121 -9.33 7.73 -0.42
CA TYR A 121 -8.58 7.79 0.84
C TYR A 121 -7.09 7.46 0.62
N ASN A 122 -6.79 6.34 -0.06
CA ASN A 122 -5.41 5.94 -0.33
C ASN A 122 -4.62 6.96 -1.18
N ILE A 123 -5.28 7.63 -2.13
CA ILE A 123 -4.66 8.71 -2.91
C ILE A 123 -4.34 9.91 -2.01
N LEU A 124 -5.31 10.39 -1.23
CA LEU A 124 -5.14 11.59 -0.39
C LEU A 124 -4.13 11.39 0.74
N GLU A 125 -4.06 10.19 1.31
CA GLU A 125 -3.09 9.80 2.34
C GLU A 125 -1.68 9.50 1.78
N GLY A 126 -1.49 9.60 0.46
CA GLY A 126 -0.19 9.36 -0.16
C GLY A 126 0.25 7.90 -0.20
N ARG A 127 -0.68 6.98 0.06
CA ARG A 127 -0.47 5.51 -0.04
C ARG A 127 -0.36 5.07 -1.49
N TYR A 128 -0.92 5.85 -2.42
CA TYR A 128 -0.83 5.63 -3.85
C TYR A 128 0.04 6.69 -4.56
N PRO A 129 1.38 6.53 -4.57
CA PRO A 129 2.31 7.38 -5.29
C PRO A 129 1.99 7.51 -6.79
N CYS A 130 1.65 8.73 -7.22
CA CYS A 130 1.38 9.08 -8.62
C CYS A 130 2.20 10.29 -9.07
N GLU A 131 2.20 10.57 -10.38
CA GLU A 131 2.69 11.84 -10.90
C GLU A 131 1.74 13.01 -10.56
N VAL A 132 2.28 14.23 -10.54
CA VAL A 132 1.50 15.46 -10.27
C VAL A 132 0.30 15.60 -11.21
N SER A 133 0.49 15.31 -12.50
CA SER A 133 -0.57 15.35 -13.51
C SER A 133 -1.72 14.39 -13.19
N GLN A 134 -1.38 13.20 -12.69
CA GLN A 134 -2.34 12.15 -12.34
C GLN A 134 -3.12 12.52 -11.07
N TYR A 135 -2.46 13.07 -10.04
CA TYR A 135 -3.16 13.59 -8.86
C TYR A 135 -4.14 14.72 -9.21
N ILE A 136 -3.75 15.63 -10.10
CA ILE A 136 -4.64 16.71 -10.57
C ILE A 136 -5.86 16.12 -11.29
N MET A 137 -5.65 15.16 -12.19
CA MET A 137 -6.73 14.45 -12.88
C MET A 137 -7.68 13.77 -11.88
N LEU A 138 -7.15 12.98 -10.95
CA LEU A 138 -7.95 12.31 -9.93
C LEU A 138 -8.68 13.30 -9.02
N GLY A 139 -8.01 14.37 -8.59
CA GLY A 139 -8.61 15.45 -7.80
C GLY A 139 -9.76 16.14 -8.53
N SER A 140 -9.65 16.32 -9.85
CA SER A 140 -10.75 16.87 -10.66
C SER A 140 -11.95 15.92 -10.75
N ILE A 141 -11.73 14.60 -10.82
CA ILE A 141 -12.80 13.59 -10.77
C ILE A 141 -13.46 13.60 -9.39
N GLN A 142 -12.68 13.68 -8.31
CA GLN A 142 -13.21 13.79 -6.95
C GLN A 142 -14.09 15.02 -6.78
N ALA A 143 -13.61 16.19 -7.24
CA ALA A 143 -14.38 17.42 -7.25
C ALA A 143 -15.69 17.28 -8.05
N ARG A 144 -15.66 16.58 -9.20
CA ARG A 144 -16.86 16.33 -10.01
C ARG A 144 -17.88 15.42 -9.36
N ILE A 145 -17.42 14.40 -8.64
CA ILE A 145 -18.28 13.50 -7.86
C ILE A 145 -18.92 14.26 -6.68
N GLU A 146 -18.12 15.06 -5.97
CA GLU A 146 -18.53 15.68 -4.70
C GLU A 146 -19.33 16.98 -4.88
N LEU A 147 -18.98 17.79 -5.89
CA LEU A 147 -19.56 19.12 -6.11
C LEU A 147 -20.57 19.15 -7.26
N GLY A 148 -20.71 18.07 -8.02
CA GLY A 148 -21.56 18.03 -9.21
C GLY A 148 -21.01 18.88 -10.36
N PRO A 149 -21.88 19.39 -11.26
CA PRO A 149 -21.44 20.16 -12.44
C PRO A 149 -20.72 21.46 -12.11
N TYR A 150 -19.82 21.87 -13.00
CA TYR A 150 -19.13 23.14 -12.85
C TYR A 150 -20.13 24.31 -12.83
N ASN A 151 -20.14 25.06 -11.73
CA ASN A 151 -20.84 26.32 -11.61
C ASN A 151 -19.82 27.43 -11.32
N PRO A 152 -19.61 28.39 -12.24
CA PRO A 152 -18.61 29.44 -12.07
C PRO A 152 -18.88 30.40 -10.90
N GLN A 153 -20.10 30.47 -10.38
CA GLN A 153 -20.44 31.31 -9.22
C GLN A 153 -19.88 30.74 -7.92
N PHE A 154 -19.83 29.41 -7.79
CA PHE A 154 -19.37 28.73 -6.57
C PHE A 154 -17.96 28.16 -6.70
N HIS A 155 -17.65 27.54 -7.85
CA HIS A 155 -16.42 26.79 -8.07
C HIS A 155 -15.31 27.69 -8.64
N THR A 156 -14.93 28.70 -7.85
CA THR A 156 -13.87 29.66 -8.21
C THR A 156 -12.48 29.09 -7.92
N LEU A 157 -11.43 29.76 -8.42
CA LEU A 157 -10.06 29.42 -8.05
C LEU A 157 -9.82 29.59 -6.54
N HIS A 158 -10.46 30.59 -5.93
CA HIS A 158 -10.39 30.81 -4.49
C HIS A 158 -10.97 29.63 -3.71
N PHE A 159 -12.14 29.12 -4.12
CA PHE A 159 -12.72 27.90 -3.53
C PHE A 159 -11.73 26.73 -3.55
N PHE A 160 -11.11 26.45 -4.71
CA PHE A 160 -10.15 25.34 -4.79
C PHE A 160 -8.87 25.57 -4.01
N ARG A 161 -8.45 26.83 -3.79
CA ARG A 161 -7.32 27.15 -2.91
C ARG A 161 -7.64 26.94 -1.43
N GLU A 162 -8.88 27.20 -1.01
CA GLU A 162 -9.28 26.94 0.38
C GLU A 162 -9.54 25.45 0.63
N GLN A 163 -10.09 24.75 -0.37
CA GLN A 163 -10.55 23.37 -0.27
C GLN A 163 -9.56 22.35 -0.86
N HIS A 164 -8.33 22.75 -1.20
CA HIS A 164 -7.37 21.89 -1.93
C HIS A 164 -7.11 20.56 -1.21
N GLY A 165 -7.15 20.55 0.13
CA GLY A 165 -6.91 19.35 0.94
C GLY A 165 -7.96 18.26 0.78
N ARG A 166 -9.14 18.57 0.23
CA ARG A 166 -10.20 17.58 -0.08
C ARG A 166 -9.93 16.79 -1.36
N PHE A 167 -9.08 17.32 -2.24
CA PHE A 167 -8.90 16.80 -3.60
C PHE A 167 -7.46 16.46 -3.95
N LEU A 168 -6.47 17.00 -3.22
CA LEU A 168 -5.05 16.81 -3.45
C LEU A 168 -4.32 16.27 -2.21
N PRO A 169 -3.35 15.34 -2.37
CA PRO A 169 -2.58 14.80 -1.26
C PRO A 169 -1.68 15.83 -0.56
N ALA A 170 -1.27 15.51 0.67
CA ALA A 170 -0.57 16.45 1.55
C ALA A 170 0.70 17.10 0.97
N HIS A 171 1.55 16.32 0.28
CA HIS A 171 2.79 16.79 -0.33
C HIS A 171 2.58 17.77 -1.49
N MET A 172 1.37 17.82 -2.07
CA MET A 172 1.04 18.78 -3.13
C MET A 172 0.60 20.13 -2.56
N ARG A 173 0.11 20.15 -1.32
CA ARG A 173 -0.38 21.33 -0.59
C ARG A 173 0.78 22.17 -0.11
N ASN A 174 1.76 21.51 0.50
CA ASN A 174 2.96 22.12 1.00
C ASN A 174 3.97 22.13 -0.13
N GLY A 175 4.10 23.26 -0.84
CA GLY A 175 5.31 23.50 -1.59
C GLY A 175 6.48 23.26 -0.65
N GLY A 176 7.41 22.36 -1.00
CA GLY A 176 8.69 22.28 -0.30
C GLY A 176 9.34 23.68 -0.23
N TRP A 177 10.48 23.80 0.45
CA TRP A 177 11.26 25.03 0.70
C TRP A 177 11.26 26.11 -0.42
N ASN A 178 11.03 25.72 -1.67
CA ASN A 178 10.82 26.59 -2.83
C ASN A 178 9.40 27.22 -2.95
N SER A 179 8.57 27.24 -1.91
CA SER A 179 7.20 27.80 -1.95
C SER A 179 7.15 29.32 -2.21
N TRP A 180 8.24 30.06 -1.95
CA TRP A 180 8.38 31.46 -2.38
C TRP A 180 8.21 31.59 -3.90
N LEU A 181 8.73 30.62 -4.68
CA LEU A 181 8.76 30.68 -6.14
C LEU A 181 7.48 30.16 -6.80
N ARG A 182 6.48 29.73 -6.02
CA ARG A 182 5.13 29.53 -6.56
C ARG A 182 4.49 30.90 -6.76
N LEU A 183 4.91 31.56 -7.84
CA LEU A 183 4.07 32.50 -8.55
C LEU A 183 2.69 31.84 -8.65
N SER A 184 1.66 32.56 -8.20
CA SER A 184 0.24 32.28 -8.47
C SER A 184 -0.01 32.37 -9.98
N GLY A 185 0.63 31.47 -10.73
CA GLY A 185 0.64 31.40 -12.19
C GLY A 185 -0.26 30.28 -12.68
N LYS A 186 -0.34 30.17 -14.01
CA LYS A 186 -1.21 29.21 -14.71
C LYS A 186 -0.91 27.74 -14.39
N ASP A 187 0.29 27.44 -13.90
CA ASP A 187 0.74 26.06 -13.63
C ASP A 187 0.49 25.56 -12.20
N ALA A 188 -0.13 26.38 -11.35
CA ALA A 188 -0.47 25.95 -9.99
C ALA A 188 -1.44 24.75 -10.01
N PRO A 189 -1.26 23.76 -9.11
CA PRO A 189 -2.11 22.56 -9.08
C PRO A 189 -3.61 22.86 -9.01
N GLU A 190 -4.02 23.89 -8.27
CA GLU A 190 -5.41 24.31 -8.10
C GLU A 190 -5.98 24.90 -9.39
N VAL A 191 -5.16 25.62 -10.17
CA VAL A 191 -5.55 26.17 -11.47
C VAL A 191 -5.80 25.04 -12.45
N ARG A 192 -4.85 24.10 -12.55
CA ARG A 192 -4.98 22.93 -13.43
C ARG A 192 -6.14 22.04 -13.02
N LEU A 193 -6.35 21.82 -11.72
CA LEU A 193 -7.49 21.05 -11.20
C LEU A 193 -8.81 21.69 -11.61
N LEU A 194 -8.97 23.00 -11.43
CA LEU A 194 -10.15 23.75 -11.86
C LEU A 194 -10.38 23.64 -13.37
N GLU A 195 -9.32 23.75 -14.19
CA GLU A 195 -9.42 23.60 -15.64
C GLU A 195 -9.87 22.20 -16.08
N HIS A 196 -9.35 21.15 -15.43
CA HIS A 196 -9.78 19.78 -15.69
C HIS A 196 -11.23 19.58 -15.24
N TYR A 197 -11.59 20.04 -14.04
CA TYR A 197 -12.93 19.94 -13.46
C TYR A 197 -14.01 20.55 -14.37
N ARG A 198 -13.74 21.74 -14.94
CA ARG A 198 -14.64 22.43 -15.88
C ARG A 198 -15.03 21.59 -17.11
N ARG A 199 -14.15 20.69 -17.55
CA ARG A 199 -14.31 19.92 -18.80
C ARG A 199 -14.82 18.51 -18.56
N LEU A 200 -15.00 18.07 -17.32
CA LEU A 200 -15.34 16.68 -17.02
C LEU A 200 -16.83 16.36 -17.29
N PRO A 201 -17.12 15.29 -18.04
CA PRO A 201 -18.48 14.82 -18.28
C PRO A 201 -19.07 14.12 -17.06
N ASP A 202 -20.40 13.97 -17.04
CA ASP A 202 -21.18 13.60 -15.86
C ASP A 202 -21.46 12.10 -15.69
N ARG A 203 -20.58 11.21 -16.19
CA ARG A 203 -20.92 9.77 -16.27
C ARG A 203 -19.78 8.86 -15.84
N LYS A 204 -20.14 7.85 -15.03
CA LYS A 204 -19.29 6.72 -14.60
C LYS A 204 -17.97 7.16 -13.95
N LEU A 205 -18.01 8.22 -13.15
CA LEU A 205 -16.83 8.84 -12.56
C LEU A 205 -16.15 7.93 -11.53
N HIS A 206 -16.91 7.21 -10.69
CA HIS A 206 -16.37 6.21 -9.77
C HIS A 206 -15.55 5.15 -10.52
N LYS A 207 -16.14 4.57 -11.57
CA LYS A 207 -15.46 3.57 -12.40
C LYS A 207 -14.22 4.15 -13.09
N LYS A 208 -14.29 5.35 -13.67
CA LYS A 208 -13.13 5.99 -14.33
C LYS A 208 -11.98 6.25 -13.34
N TYR A 209 -12.29 6.63 -12.11
CA TYR A 209 -11.30 6.79 -11.05
C TYR A 209 -10.64 5.45 -10.72
N LEU A 210 -11.46 4.41 -10.52
CA LEU A 210 -11.00 3.07 -10.21
C LEU A 210 -10.19 2.44 -11.34
N GLU A 211 -10.58 2.62 -12.60
CA GLU A 211 -9.83 2.15 -13.78
C GLU A 211 -8.41 2.70 -13.81
N PHE A 212 -8.19 3.94 -13.38
CA PHE A 212 -6.83 4.45 -13.19
C PHE A 212 -6.16 3.77 -12.00
N CYS A 213 -6.81 3.70 -10.84
CA CYS A 213 -6.24 3.10 -9.64
C CYS A 213 -5.85 1.63 -9.83
N TRP A 214 -6.62 0.84 -10.60
CA TRP A 214 -6.32 -0.55 -10.93
C TRP A 214 -5.01 -0.73 -11.72
N THR A 215 -4.54 0.32 -12.40
CA THR A 215 -3.22 0.30 -13.07
C THR A 215 -2.05 0.46 -12.10
N LEU A 216 -2.32 0.87 -10.85
CA LEU A 216 -1.29 1.06 -9.85
C LEU A 216 -0.95 -0.29 -9.20
N PRO A 217 0.33 -0.66 -9.12
CA PRO A 217 0.74 -1.99 -8.67
C PRO A 217 0.42 -2.24 -7.19
N PHE A 218 0.42 -1.19 -6.38
CA PHE A 218 0.10 -1.21 -4.95
C PHE A 218 -1.40 -1.03 -4.65
N TYR A 219 -2.27 -1.03 -5.65
CA TYR A 219 -3.71 -0.95 -5.44
C TYR A 219 -4.23 -2.12 -4.60
N GLY A 220 -5.14 -1.84 -3.66
CA GLY A 220 -5.77 -2.86 -2.81
C GLY A 220 -4.82 -3.53 -1.81
N SER A 221 -3.71 -2.87 -1.48
CA SER A 221 -2.75 -3.35 -0.49
C SER A 221 -3.24 -3.18 0.94
N ALA A 222 -2.89 -4.14 1.80
CA ALA A 222 -2.77 -3.89 3.22
C ALA A 222 -1.50 -3.08 3.46
N PHE A 223 -1.57 -2.03 4.28
CA PHE A 223 -0.43 -1.16 4.57
C PHE A 223 0.07 -1.36 5.99
N PHE A 224 1.39 -1.51 6.10
CA PHE A 224 2.09 -1.69 7.36
C PHE A 224 3.12 -0.58 7.56
N GLN A 225 3.34 -0.19 8.81
CA GLN A 225 4.37 0.79 9.15
C GLN A 225 5.72 0.09 9.29
N GLY A 226 6.79 0.70 8.79
CA GLY A 226 8.15 0.23 9.00
C GLY A 226 9.15 1.37 8.86
N GLN A 227 10.42 1.03 8.98
CA GLN A 227 11.51 1.97 8.74
C GLN A 227 12.67 1.26 8.03
N ILE A 228 13.39 2.01 7.23
CA ILE A 228 14.59 1.56 6.52
C ILE A 228 15.74 2.49 6.85
N GLU A 229 16.97 1.98 6.83
CA GLU A 229 18.13 2.81 7.07
C GLU A 229 18.30 3.86 5.96
N GLN A 230 18.60 5.10 6.36
CA GLN A 230 18.93 6.16 5.43
C GLN A 230 20.27 5.86 4.74
N PRO A 231 20.37 5.99 3.40
CA PRO A 231 21.65 5.87 2.72
C PRO A 231 22.58 7.01 3.17
N VAL A 232 23.68 6.67 3.83
CA VAL A 232 24.67 7.64 4.28
C VAL A 232 25.63 7.98 3.14
N ARG A 233 25.84 9.27 2.83
CA ARG A 233 26.77 9.73 1.77
C ARG A 233 27.54 10.98 2.18
N GLY A 234 28.87 10.90 2.23
CA GLY A 234 29.75 12.06 2.46
C GLY A 234 29.71 12.59 3.90
N LEU A 235 29.99 13.89 4.07
CA LEU A 235 30.14 14.55 5.39
C LEU A 235 28.85 14.59 6.24
N THR A 236 27.70 14.20 5.68
CA THR A 236 26.43 14.09 6.42
C THR A 236 26.34 12.87 7.34
N SER A 237 27.29 11.90 7.23
CA SER A 237 27.35 10.77 8.18
C SER A 237 27.57 11.21 9.63
N LEU A 238 28.17 12.39 9.84
CA LEU A 238 28.52 12.88 11.17
C LEU A 238 27.34 13.52 11.92
N ILE A 239 26.21 13.77 11.25
CA ILE A 239 25.15 14.65 11.79
C ILE A 239 23.78 13.96 11.86
N THR A 240 23.47 12.99 11.01
CA THR A 240 22.17 12.30 11.04
C THR A 240 22.25 10.84 10.64
N HIS A 241 22.06 9.94 11.62
CA HIS A 241 21.63 8.55 11.40
C HIS A 241 20.17 8.45 11.84
N GLN A 242 19.23 8.83 10.96
CA GLN A 242 17.81 8.60 11.23
C GLN A 242 17.24 7.65 10.19
N ASP A 243 16.60 6.59 10.66
CA ASP A 243 15.83 5.71 9.80
C ASP A 243 14.72 6.49 9.10
N ILE A 244 14.46 6.11 7.85
CA ILE A 244 13.40 6.68 7.03
C ILE A 244 12.12 5.90 7.33
N PRO A 245 11.06 6.54 7.87
CA PRO A 245 9.77 5.88 8.01
C PRO A 245 9.18 5.58 6.63
N VAL A 246 8.66 4.38 6.48
CA VAL A 246 8.04 3.88 5.24
C VAL A 246 6.72 3.19 5.53
N LEU A 247 5.85 3.15 4.52
CA LEU A 247 4.75 2.22 4.44
C LEU A 247 5.13 1.04 3.56
N VAL A 248 4.82 -0.17 4.02
CA VAL A 248 4.94 -1.40 3.25
C VAL A 248 3.55 -1.82 2.81
N GLY A 249 3.25 -1.70 1.51
CA GLY A 249 2.03 -2.19 0.90
C GLY A 249 2.20 -3.64 0.44
N ILE A 250 1.28 -4.51 0.81
CA ILE A 250 1.27 -5.93 0.43
C ILE A 250 -0.10 -6.28 -0.15
N ASN A 251 -0.12 -6.82 -1.37
CA ASN A 251 -1.34 -7.28 -2.04
C ASN A 251 -1.09 -8.60 -2.79
N ALA A 252 -2.06 -9.04 -3.58
CA ALA A 252 -1.97 -10.28 -4.36
C ALA A 252 -0.87 -10.27 -5.46
N GLN A 253 -0.29 -9.13 -5.80
CA GLN A 253 0.75 -9.00 -6.82
C GLN A 253 2.17 -8.99 -6.23
N GLY A 254 2.36 -8.41 -5.03
CA GLY A 254 3.69 -8.29 -4.45
C GLY A 254 3.79 -7.36 -3.26
N VAL A 255 5.01 -6.86 -3.03
CA VAL A 255 5.41 -6.03 -1.89
C VAL A 255 5.94 -4.69 -2.39
N TYR A 256 5.50 -3.59 -1.77
CA TYR A 256 5.79 -2.23 -2.19
C TYR A 256 6.25 -1.38 -1.01
N VAL A 257 7.45 -0.81 -1.08
CA VAL A 257 8.00 0.08 -0.05
C VAL A 257 7.82 1.52 -0.50
N ILE A 258 7.07 2.30 0.29
CA ILE A 258 6.59 3.63 -0.07
C ILE A 258 7.00 4.62 1.02
N ASN A 259 7.65 5.72 0.61
CA ASN A 259 7.74 6.90 1.47
C ASN A 259 6.44 7.69 1.29
N ASN A 260 5.50 7.55 2.21
CA ASN A 260 4.17 8.17 2.12
C ASN A 260 4.20 9.68 2.38
N VAL A 261 5.15 10.19 3.16
CA VAL A 261 5.35 11.64 3.37
C VAL A 261 5.73 12.34 2.06
N LEU A 262 6.65 11.75 1.31
CA LEU A 262 7.09 12.22 -0.01
C LEU A 262 6.25 11.64 -1.16
N CYS A 263 5.21 10.85 -0.83
CA CYS A 263 4.35 10.12 -1.76
C CYS A 263 5.13 9.47 -2.92
N THR A 264 6.16 8.70 -2.56
CA THR A 264 7.13 8.14 -3.50
C THR A 264 7.28 6.64 -3.28
N LEU A 265 7.01 5.83 -4.32
CA LEU A 265 7.42 4.43 -4.36
C LEU A 265 8.94 4.35 -4.38
N LEU A 266 9.54 3.64 -3.42
CA LEU A 266 10.98 3.42 -3.29
C LEU A 266 11.41 2.15 -4.01
N VAL A 267 10.68 1.05 -3.79
CA VAL A 267 10.83 -0.21 -4.52
C VAL A 267 9.50 -0.96 -4.56
N GLY A 268 9.20 -1.61 -5.67
CA GLY A 268 8.09 -2.56 -5.81
C GLY A 268 8.61 -3.88 -6.36
N LEU A 269 8.22 -4.99 -5.73
CA LEU A 269 8.68 -6.32 -6.07
C LEU A 269 7.49 -7.26 -6.22
N ARG A 270 7.40 -7.97 -7.34
CA ARG A 270 6.39 -9.01 -7.51
C ARG A 270 6.83 -10.30 -6.84
N TYR A 271 5.89 -11.19 -6.51
CA TYR A 271 6.24 -12.45 -5.85
C TYR A 271 7.14 -13.36 -6.70
N GLU A 272 7.12 -13.23 -8.04
CA GLU A 272 8.01 -13.98 -8.92
C GLU A 272 9.46 -13.44 -8.92
N GLU A 273 9.69 -12.28 -8.31
CA GLU A 273 10.95 -11.51 -8.40
C GLU A 273 11.60 -11.29 -7.04
N LEU A 274 10.96 -11.77 -5.97
CA LEU A 274 11.44 -11.60 -4.59
C LEU A 274 11.52 -12.93 -3.86
N SER A 275 12.52 -13.03 -3.00
CA SER A 275 12.52 -13.93 -1.85
C SER A 275 12.44 -13.06 -0.60
N TRP A 276 11.79 -13.56 0.45
CA TRP A 276 11.72 -12.84 1.71
C TRP A 276 12.11 -13.75 2.86
N ASP A 277 12.54 -13.13 3.96
CA ASP A 277 12.75 -13.81 5.23
C ASP A 277 12.32 -12.91 6.38
N PHE A 278 11.90 -13.52 7.48
CA PHE A 278 11.48 -12.85 8.70
C PHE A 278 12.45 -13.17 9.83
N ALA A 279 13.06 -12.11 10.39
CA ALA A 279 13.87 -12.25 11.59
C ALA A 279 13.18 -11.66 12.81
N LYS A 280 13.17 -12.46 13.88
CA LYS A 280 12.83 -11.98 15.22
C LYS A 280 13.93 -11.04 15.74
N PRO A 281 13.60 -10.14 16.69
CA PRO A 281 14.62 -9.39 17.42
C PRO A 281 15.67 -10.32 18.01
N SER A 282 16.95 -9.98 17.88
CA SER A 282 18.03 -10.69 18.56
C SER A 282 18.02 -10.45 20.08
N GLN A 283 17.41 -9.34 20.51
CA GLN A 283 17.19 -8.98 21.91
C GLN A 283 15.72 -8.61 22.12
N GLU A 284 14.87 -9.58 22.49
CA GLU A 284 13.43 -9.35 22.65
C GLU A 284 13.07 -8.32 23.73
N ASP A 285 13.92 -8.18 24.76
CA ASP A 285 13.73 -7.22 25.85
C ASP A 285 14.14 -5.79 25.47
N ASN A 286 14.86 -5.61 24.36
CA ASN A 286 15.28 -4.31 23.88
C ASN A 286 14.22 -3.71 22.93
N PRO A 287 13.50 -2.65 23.33
CA PRO A 287 12.43 -2.07 22.52
C PRO A 287 12.91 -1.45 21.20
N ASP A 288 14.22 -1.14 21.11
CA ASP A 288 14.86 -0.60 19.92
C ASP A 288 15.39 -1.71 18.99
N CYS A 289 15.42 -2.97 19.45
CA CYS A 289 15.71 -4.12 18.60
C CYS A 289 14.44 -4.59 17.90
N LEU A 290 14.17 -4.02 16.72
CA LEU A 290 12.96 -4.32 15.98
C LEU A 290 13.07 -5.66 15.22
N PRO A 291 11.95 -6.39 15.04
CA PRO A 291 11.88 -7.47 14.07
C PRO A 291 12.11 -6.93 12.67
N CYS A 292 12.60 -7.77 11.77
CA CYS A 292 12.93 -7.38 10.40
C CYS A 292 12.21 -8.24 9.38
N LEU A 293 11.80 -7.60 8.28
CA LEU A 293 11.48 -8.27 7.03
C LEU A 293 12.64 -8.00 6.06
N PHE A 294 13.23 -9.07 5.54
CA PHE A 294 14.23 -9.01 4.48
C PHE A 294 13.57 -9.25 3.14
N LEU A 295 13.91 -8.43 2.15
CA LEU A 295 13.48 -8.60 0.76
C LEU A 295 14.71 -8.75 -0.12
N GLN A 296 14.90 -9.94 -0.69
CA GLN A 296 15.96 -10.25 -1.63
C GLN A 296 15.42 -10.27 -3.05
N PHE A 297 16.09 -9.59 -3.97
CA PHE A 297 15.69 -9.52 -5.39
C PHE A 297 16.91 -9.38 -6.29
N ARG A 298 16.77 -9.71 -7.58
CA ARG A 298 17.86 -9.64 -8.57
C ARG A 298 17.75 -8.37 -9.40
N VAL A 299 18.89 -7.76 -9.72
CA VAL A 299 18.97 -6.58 -10.58
C VAL A 299 20.18 -6.68 -11.51
N VAL A 300 20.16 -5.96 -12.63
CA VAL A 300 21.32 -5.84 -13.52
C VAL A 300 22.05 -4.54 -13.22
N GLU A 301 23.29 -4.63 -12.74
CA GLU A 301 24.19 -3.48 -12.53
C GLU A 301 25.42 -3.64 -13.43
N ASN A 302 25.73 -2.60 -14.22
CA ASN A 302 26.87 -2.60 -15.16
C ASN A 302 26.94 -3.81 -16.10
N GLY A 303 25.78 -4.37 -16.48
CA GLY A 303 25.69 -5.54 -17.37
C GLY A 303 25.83 -6.89 -16.66
N THR A 304 25.99 -6.91 -15.34
CA THR A 304 26.08 -8.13 -14.52
C THR A 304 24.85 -8.28 -13.64
N HIS A 305 24.36 -9.52 -13.45
CA HIS A 305 23.30 -9.78 -12.49
C HIS A 305 23.87 -9.79 -11.08
N VAL A 306 23.21 -9.07 -10.18
CA VAL A 306 23.55 -9.05 -8.75
C VAL A 306 22.29 -9.25 -7.94
N SER A 307 22.43 -9.84 -6.76
CA SER A 307 21.35 -9.91 -5.78
C SER A 307 21.44 -8.73 -4.82
N LYS A 308 20.30 -8.11 -4.52
CA LYS A 308 20.17 -7.05 -3.52
C LYS A 308 19.31 -7.54 -2.37
N ILE A 309 19.66 -7.15 -1.15
CA ILE A 309 18.84 -7.37 0.04
C ILE A 309 18.48 -6.02 0.65
N LEU A 310 17.19 -5.79 0.85
CA LEU A 310 16.64 -4.68 1.62
C LEU A 310 16.18 -5.19 2.98
N GLN A 311 16.61 -4.52 4.05
CA GLN A 311 16.11 -4.75 5.41
C GLN A 311 15.07 -3.70 5.78
N ILE A 312 13.92 -4.18 6.25
CA ILE A 312 12.83 -3.33 6.76
C ILE A 312 12.62 -3.65 8.23
N PHE A 313 12.87 -2.67 9.10
CA PHE A 313 12.65 -2.79 10.54
C PHE A 313 11.19 -2.48 10.85
N SER A 314 10.48 -3.40 11.49
CA SER A 314 9.11 -3.18 11.89
C SER A 314 8.61 -4.12 12.99
N LYS A 315 7.93 -3.55 13.98
CA LYS A 315 7.08 -4.32 14.92
C LYS A 315 6.00 -5.16 14.21
N GLN A 316 5.64 -4.79 12.98
CA GLN A 316 4.61 -5.42 12.17
C GLN A 316 5.16 -6.48 11.20
N ALA A 317 6.48 -6.74 11.19
CA ALA A 317 7.10 -7.66 10.22
C ALA A 317 6.51 -9.07 10.26
N VAL A 318 6.12 -9.58 11.43
CA VAL A 318 5.43 -10.89 11.55
C VAL A 318 4.07 -10.92 10.84
N MET A 319 3.37 -9.78 10.78
CA MET A 319 2.10 -9.68 10.05
C MET A 319 2.33 -9.58 8.54
N MET A 320 3.41 -8.88 8.14
CA MET A 320 3.85 -8.82 6.75
C MET A 320 4.21 -10.21 6.23
N ASP A 321 5.05 -10.95 6.98
CA ASP A 321 5.46 -12.31 6.67
C ASP A 321 4.27 -13.27 6.50
N ALA A 322 3.34 -13.25 7.47
CA ALA A 322 2.13 -14.07 7.40
C ALA A 322 1.26 -13.74 6.18
N LEU A 323 1.15 -12.47 5.80
CA LEU A 323 0.36 -12.04 4.65
C LEU A 323 1.03 -12.41 3.31
N ILE A 324 2.34 -12.20 3.20
CA ILE A 324 3.13 -12.62 2.03
C ILE A 324 3.01 -14.13 1.85
N THR A 325 3.21 -14.91 2.93
CA THR A 325 3.06 -16.36 2.92
C THR A 325 1.68 -16.77 2.39
N GLY A 326 0.60 -16.15 2.90
CA GLY A 326 -0.75 -16.44 2.45
C GLY A 326 -0.99 -16.18 0.95
N PHE A 327 -0.43 -15.09 0.41
CA PHE A 327 -0.54 -14.81 -1.03
C PHE A 327 0.30 -15.76 -1.88
N VAL A 328 1.51 -16.11 -1.44
CA VAL A 328 2.39 -17.03 -2.16
C VAL A 328 1.83 -18.45 -2.17
N GLU A 329 1.22 -18.91 -1.07
CA GLU A 329 0.52 -20.19 -1.01
C GLU A 329 -0.69 -20.24 -1.95
N ASP A 330 -1.51 -19.18 -1.99
CA ASP A 330 -2.64 -19.06 -2.91
C ASP A 330 -2.18 -19.06 -4.39
N LEU A 331 -1.07 -18.38 -4.70
CA LEU A 331 -0.44 -18.42 -6.03
C LEU A 331 0.02 -19.84 -6.40
N LYS A 332 0.69 -20.55 -5.48
CA LYS A 332 1.14 -21.93 -5.70
C LYS A 332 -0.04 -22.88 -5.95
N GLN A 333 -1.13 -22.74 -5.19
CA GLN A 333 -2.34 -23.54 -5.39
C GLN A 333 -3.01 -23.28 -6.75
N LYS A 334 -3.09 -22.01 -7.17
CA LYS A 334 -3.62 -21.64 -8.49
C LYS A 334 -2.77 -22.20 -9.64
N LEU A 335 -1.45 -22.19 -9.51
CA LEU A 335 -0.55 -22.79 -10.51
C LEU A 335 -0.68 -24.32 -10.57
N ALA A 336 -0.81 -24.98 -9.42
CA ALA A 336 -1.00 -26.43 -9.36
C ALA A 336 -2.34 -26.87 -10.00
N SER A 337 -3.41 -26.08 -9.80
CA SER A 337 -4.74 -26.38 -10.34
C SER A 337 -4.89 -26.13 -11.85
N THR A 338 -4.01 -25.33 -12.47
CA THR A 338 -4.03 -25.08 -13.92
C THR A 338 -3.25 -26.13 -14.73
N GLY A 339 -2.70 -27.15 -14.09
CA GLY A 339 -2.03 -28.27 -14.77
C GLY A 339 -0.73 -27.91 -15.48
N VAL A 340 -0.13 -26.76 -15.12
CA VAL A 340 1.22 -26.39 -15.57
C VAL A 340 2.19 -26.97 -14.54
N ASP A 341 2.66 -28.20 -14.79
CA ASP A 341 3.76 -28.82 -14.04
C ASP A 341 5.06 -28.02 -14.24
N ASN A 342 5.23 -26.99 -13.43
CA ASN A 342 6.52 -26.33 -13.15
C ASN A 342 6.87 -26.45 -11.66
N SER A 343 6.37 -27.48 -10.98
CA SER A 343 7.04 -28.04 -9.80
C SER A 343 8.35 -28.61 -10.32
N THR A 344 9.48 -27.90 -10.27
CA THR A 344 10.49 -28.05 -9.20
C THR A 344 11.61 -26.99 -9.36
N GLN A 345 11.35 -25.76 -9.86
CA GLN A 345 12.45 -24.78 -10.07
C GLN A 345 12.22 -23.35 -9.55
N ILE A 346 11.07 -23.04 -8.93
CA ILE A 346 10.80 -21.66 -8.48
C ILE A 346 11.27 -21.42 -7.03
N PHE A 347 11.46 -22.46 -6.21
CA PHE A 347 11.69 -22.26 -4.77
C PHE A 347 12.68 -23.23 -4.10
N GLU A 348 13.43 -24.02 -4.86
CA GLU A 348 14.58 -24.76 -4.31
C GLU A 348 15.82 -24.41 -5.13
N ASN A 349 16.79 -23.73 -4.51
CA ASN A 349 18.19 -24.09 -4.70
C ASN A 349 19.01 -23.60 -3.51
N ASN A 350 19.22 -24.53 -2.57
CA ASN A 350 20.55 -24.73 -2.03
C ASN A 350 21.51 -24.98 -3.20
N GLY A 351 22.76 -24.54 -3.04
CA GLY A 351 23.75 -24.51 -4.13
C GLY A 351 23.80 -25.78 -4.97
N ASP A 352 23.60 -25.61 -6.27
CA ASP A 352 24.57 -26.06 -7.27
C ASP A 352 24.22 -25.48 -8.64
N THR A 353 25.30 -25.09 -9.32
CA THR A 353 25.38 -24.50 -10.65
C THR A 353 24.73 -25.41 -11.70
N ASN A 354 23.86 -24.87 -12.55
CA ASN A 354 23.88 -25.10 -14.00
C ASN A 354 22.83 -24.29 -14.76
N GLU A 355 23.26 -23.86 -15.95
CA GLU A 355 22.58 -23.04 -16.93
C GLU A 355 21.14 -23.49 -17.26
N CYS A 356 20.20 -22.54 -17.29
CA CYS A 356 19.09 -22.60 -18.24
C CYS A 356 18.58 -21.19 -18.56
N MET A 357 19.04 -20.64 -19.68
CA MET A 357 18.36 -19.52 -20.34
C MET A 357 17.00 -20.01 -20.84
N LEU A 358 15.91 -19.45 -20.31
CA LEU A 358 14.59 -19.53 -20.93
C LEU A 358 14.32 -18.22 -21.69
N THR A 359 14.52 -18.28 -23.00
CA THR A 359 14.13 -17.27 -23.97
C THR A 359 12.60 -17.19 -24.08
N LEU A 360 12.00 -16.26 -23.34
CA LEU A 360 10.64 -15.77 -23.61
C LEU A 360 10.73 -14.57 -24.58
N GLY A 361 10.20 -14.72 -25.79
CA GLY A 361 10.11 -13.63 -26.77
C GLY A 361 9.02 -12.59 -26.44
N PRO A 362 8.91 -11.55 -27.27
CA PRO A 362 9.57 -10.26 -27.06
C PRO A 362 9.06 -9.51 -25.82
N SER A 363 9.96 -9.33 -24.85
CA SER A 363 9.75 -8.82 -23.49
C SER A 363 9.58 -7.29 -23.33
N SER A 364 9.36 -6.54 -24.41
CA SER A 364 9.49 -5.08 -24.37
C SER A 364 8.50 -4.35 -23.44
N ARG A 365 7.32 -4.94 -23.14
CA ARG A 365 6.34 -4.35 -22.20
C ARG A 365 6.52 -4.79 -20.74
N LYS A 366 6.99 -6.02 -20.48
CA LYS A 366 7.17 -6.52 -19.10
C LYS A 366 8.42 -5.94 -18.45
N ASP A 367 9.50 -5.80 -19.21
CA ASP A 367 10.76 -5.22 -18.71
C ASP A 367 10.62 -3.73 -18.40
N SER A 368 9.82 -3.01 -19.20
CA SER A 368 9.54 -1.58 -18.97
C SER A 368 8.75 -1.33 -17.69
N ALA A 369 7.73 -2.15 -17.40
CA ALA A 369 6.95 -2.04 -16.16
C ALA A 369 7.78 -2.41 -14.93
N HIS A 370 8.60 -3.47 -15.02
CA HIS A 370 9.51 -3.91 -13.95
C HIS A 370 10.58 -2.85 -13.63
N ASN A 371 11.22 -2.28 -14.65
CA ASN A 371 12.23 -1.22 -14.48
C ASN A 371 11.67 0.02 -13.75
N ASN A 372 10.37 0.30 -13.89
CA ASN A 372 9.72 1.41 -13.20
C ASN A 372 9.53 1.17 -11.69
N LEU A 373 9.43 -0.08 -11.24
CA LEU A 373 9.25 -0.42 -9.83
C LEU A 373 10.56 -0.42 -9.03
N ILE A 374 11.70 -0.53 -9.71
CA ILE A 374 13.03 -0.65 -9.10
C ILE A 374 13.92 0.58 -9.42
N ASN A 375 13.41 1.62 -10.07
CA ASN A 375 14.21 2.78 -10.54
C ASN A 375 14.83 3.70 -9.46
N LYS A 376 14.68 3.39 -8.17
CA LYS A 376 15.14 4.23 -7.05
C LYS A 376 16.04 3.52 -6.04
N LEU A 377 16.70 2.42 -6.42
CA LEU A 377 17.64 1.70 -5.54
C LEU A 377 18.67 2.59 -4.87
N ARG A 378 19.15 3.64 -5.54
CA ARG A 378 20.09 4.62 -4.97
C ARG A 378 19.58 5.35 -3.71
N LYS A 379 18.28 5.31 -3.44
CA LYS A 379 17.62 5.87 -2.25
C LYS A 379 17.50 4.87 -1.09
N LEU A 380 17.99 3.64 -1.27
CA LEU A 380 17.91 2.54 -0.31
C LEU A 380 19.32 2.17 0.18
N THR A 381 19.39 1.71 1.42
CA THR A 381 20.54 1.01 1.97
C THR A 381 20.36 -0.48 1.66
N LEU A 382 21.26 -1.03 0.84
CA LEU A 382 21.14 -2.40 0.31
C LEU A 382 22.45 -3.15 0.52
N ALA A 383 22.36 -4.43 0.87
CA ALA A 383 23.46 -5.37 0.69
C ALA A 383 23.42 -5.94 -0.74
N THR A 384 24.59 -6.16 -1.32
CA THR A 384 24.78 -6.61 -2.71
C THR A 384 25.63 -7.86 -2.73
N PHE A 385 25.16 -8.86 -3.45
CA PHE A 385 25.84 -10.14 -3.61
C PHE A 385 26.04 -10.43 -5.10
N ASP A 386 27.19 -11.04 -5.44
CA ASP A 386 27.44 -11.55 -6.79
C ASP A 386 26.65 -12.84 -7.07
N GLU A 387 26.83 -13.40 -8.27
CA GLU A 387 26.14 -14.63 -8.68
C GLU A 387 26.57 -15.85 -7.84
N GLU A 388 27.78 -15.82 -7.28
CA GLU A 388 28.29 -16.85 -6.36
C GLU A 388 27.85 -16.64 -4.90
N GLY A 389 27.05 -15.60 -4.63
CA GLY A 389 26.53 -15.30 -3.30
C GLY A 389 27.53 -14.62 -2.36
N ARG A 390 28.65 -14.12 -2.87
CA ARG A 390 29.64 -13.36 -2.10
C ARG A 390 29.16 -11.92 -1.94
N CYS A 391 29.26 -11.37 -0.73
CA CYS A 391 28.93 -9.97 -0.47
C CYS A 391 29.97 -9.07 -1.17
N ILE A 392 29.53 -8.30 -2.16
CA ILE A 392 30.37 -7.38 -2.95
C ILE A 392 30.10 -5.90 -2.64
N GLY A 393 29.08 -5.61 -1.83
CA GLY A 393 28.77 -4.24 -1.42
C GLY A 393 27.78 -4.20 -0.28
N GLN A 394 28.12 -3.48 0.79
CA GLN A 394 27.26 -3.32 1.96
C GLN A 394 27.28 -1.87 2.42
N MET A 395 26.13 -1.39 2.88
CA MET A 395 25.95 -0.05 3.42
C MET A 395 25.17 -0.16 4.74
N GLY A 396 25.36 0.79 5.66
CA GLY A 396 24.59 0.82 6.91
C GLY A 396 24.93 -0.33 7.86
N SER A 397 23.94 -0.87 8.58
CA SER A 397 24.12 -1.97 9.55
C SER A 397 24.74 -3.22 8.95
N TRP A 398 24.60 -3.43 7.64
CA TRP A 398 25.24 -4.52 6.92
C TRP A 398 26.78 -4.46 6.98
N SER A 399 27.37 -3.27 7.18
CA SER A 399 28.82 -3.08 7.21
C SER A 399 29.55 -3.69 8.42
N PHE A 400 28.81 -4.12 9.46
CA PHE A 400 29.37 -4.66 10.71
C PHE A 400 29.34 -6.19 10.79
N SER A 401 28.92 -6.88 9.72
CA SER A 401 28.82 -8.34 9.70
C SER A 401 30.13 -8.94 9.16
N TYR A 402 31.07 -9.28 10.05
CA TYR A 402 32.26 -10.11 9.74
C TYR A 402 32.27 -11.36 10.61
#